data_AF-A0A821IXF4-F1
#
_entry.id   AF-A0A821IXF4-F1
#
_cell.length_a   1.000
_cell.length_b   1.000
_cell.length_c   1.000
_cell.angle_alpha   90.00
_cell.angle_beta   90.00
_cell.angle_gamma   90.00
#
_symmetry.space_group_name_H-M   'P 1'
#
loop_
_entity.id
_entity.type
_entity.pdbx_description
1 polymer ?
#
loop_
_entity_poly.entity_id
_entity_poly.type
_entity_poly.pdbx_seq_one_letter_code
_entity_poly.pdbx_strand_id
1 'polypeptide(L)'
;SALYSARSNTVPTIPKTYEFDILKLYRMNANEEKFLLADHNSSQFDRILIFSSNRQLEIFFNSEVIFCDGTFASSPPHFPQIYTMHAVYEDE
;
A
#
# COMPACT_ATOMS: atom_id res chain seq x y z
N SER A 1 6.92 -7.05 18.51
CA SER A 1 7.86 -6.06 19.09
C SER A 1 7.06 -5.07 19.94
N ALA A 2 7.69 -4.35 20.88
CA ALA A 2 7.01 -3.39 21.76
C ALA A 2 6.20 -2.31 21.00
N LEU A 3 6.63 -1.95 19.79
CA LEU A 3 5.91 -1.05 18.88
C LEU A 3 4.57 -1.61 18.36
N TYR A 4 4.45 -2.93 18.22
CA TYR A 4 3.21 -3.58 17.80
C TYR A 4 2.16 -3.53 18.92
N SER A 5 2.55 -3.83 20.16
CA SER A 5 1.66 -3.74 21.33
C SER A 5 1.24 -2.31 21.65
N ALA A 6 2.10 -1.31 21.47
CA ALA A 6 1.74 0.09 21.69
C ALA A 6 0.66 0.61 20.71
N ARG A 7 0.52 -0.02 19.53
CA ARG A 7 -0.46 0.34 18.50
C ARG A 7 -1.73 -0.52 18.55
N SER A 8 -1.82 -1.52 19.42
CA SER A 8 -2.93 -2.49 19.39
C SER A 8 -4.30 -1.87 19.67
N ASN A 9 -4.34 -0.75 20.41
CA ASN A 9 -5.60 -0.05 20.74
C ASN A 9 -6.01 1.00 19.69
N THR A 10 -5.19 1.25 18.68
CA THR A 10 -5.45 2.28 17.64
C THR A 10 -5.51 1.69 16.23
N VAL A 11 -5.15 0.43 16.06
CA VAL A 11 -5.22 -0.30 14.79
C VAL A 11 -6.55 -1.06 14.74
N PRO A 12 -7.33 -0.93 13.65
CA PRO A 12 -8.58 -1.68 13.51
C PRO A 12 -8.30 -3.17 13.50
N THR A 13 -9.28 -3.94 13.97
CA THR A 13 -9.25 -5.41 13.90
C THR A 13 -9.00 -5.83 12.45
N ILE A 14 -8.06 -6.76 12.25
CA ILE A 14 -7.80 -7.33 10.93
C ILE A 14 -9.12 -7.93 10.41
N PRO A 15 -9.56 -7.56 9.20
CA PRO A 15 -10.78 -8.10 8.60
C PRO A 15 -10.77 -9.64 8.56
N LYS A 16 -11.95 -10.25 8.36
CA LYS A 16 -12.07 -11.70 8.17
C LYS A 16 -12.17 -12.08 6.69
N THR A 17 -12.52 -11.13 5.84
CA THR A 17 -12.77 -11.28 4.41
C THR A 17 -12.15 -10.11 3.66
N TYR A 18 -12.18 -10.15 2.34
CA TYR A 18 -11.76 -9.06 1.45
C TYR A 18 -12.76 -7.88 1.43
N GLU A 19 -13.95 -8.08 1.99
CA GLU A 19 -15.03 -7.11 2.07
C GLU A 19 -14.82 -6.20 3.28
N PHE A 20 -13.93 -5.23 3.12
CA PHE A 20 -13.69 -4.20 4.12
C PHE A 20 -13.39 -2.85 3.48
N ASP A 21 -13.86 -1.80 4.14
CA ASP A 21 -13.55 -0.43 3.75
C ASP A 21 -12.16 -0.01 4.24
N ILE A 22 -11.40 0.65 3.38
CA ILE A 22 -10.22 1.38 3.81
C ILE A 22 -10.68 2.68 4.45
N LEU A 23 -10.42 2.87 5.75
CA LEU A 23 -10.75 4.12 6.44
C LEU A 23 -10.01 5.30 5.81
N LYS A 24 -10.63 6.49 5.82
CA LYS A 24 -10.05 7.72 5.23
C LYS A 24 -8.62 7.97 5.71
N LEU A 25 -8.33 7.73 6.99
CA LEU A 25 -6.98 7.87 7.56
C LEU A 25 -5.91 7.06 6.83
N TYR A 26 -6.26 5.88 6.29
CA TYR A 26 -5.35 5.00 5.55
C TYR A 26 -5.34 5.24 4.04
N ARG A 27 -6.16 6.19 3.56
CA ARG A 27 -6.16 6.60 2.15
C ARG A 27 -5.19 7.75 1.89
N MET A 28 -4.62 8.34 2.94
CA MET A 28 -3.78 9.54 2.88
C MET A 28 -2.36 9.25 3.40
N ASN A 29 -1.37 10.01 2.94
CA ASN A 29 -0.02 10.00 3.49
C ASN A 29 0.10 10.95 4.71
N ALA A 30 1.31 11.09 5.26
CA ALA A 30 1.57 11.96 6.40
C ALA A 30 1.35 13.46 6.13
N ASN A 31 1.32 13.87 4.85
CA ASN A 31 1.07 15.24 4.41
C ASN A 31 -0.41 15.49 4.08
N GLU A 32 -1.30 14.56 4.43
CA GLU A 32 -2.73 14.59 4.08
C GLU A 32 -2.99 14.60 2.57
N GLU A 33 -2.12 13.99 1.78
CA GLU A 33 -2.29 13.82 0.33
C GLU A 33 -2.80 12.41 0.01
N LYS A 34 -3.58 12.27 -1.06
CA LYS A 34 -4.11 10.98 -1.51
C LYS A 34 -2.95 10.00 -1.76
N PHE A 35 -3.02 8.84 -1.11
CA PHE A 35 -2.01 7.80 -1.19
C PHE A 35 -2.57 6.45 -1.67
N LEU A 36 -3.82 6.12 -1.33
CA LEU A 36 -4.53 5.01 -1.97
C LEU A 36 -5.02 5.47 -3.34
N LEU A 37 -4.31 5.10 -4.40
CA LEU A 37 -4.63 5.50 -5.77
C LEU A 37 -5.83 4.74 -6.32
N ALA A 38 -5.81 3.41 -6.14
CA ALA A 38 -6.82 2.51 -6.65
C ALA A 38 -7.16 1.40 -5.65
N ASP A 39 -8.42 1.01 -5.67
CA ASP A 39 -8.98 -0.13 -4.95
C ASP A 39 -9.84 -0.89 -5.97
N HIS A 40 -9.20 -1.80 -6.70
CA HIS A 40 -9.85 -2.61 -7.70
C HIS A 40 -10.42 -3.84 -7.02
N ASN A 41 -11.74 -3.92 -6.95
CA ASN A 41 -12.43 -5.08 -6.39
C ASN A 41 -13.27 -5.72 -7.50
N SER A 42 -12.63 -6.53 -8.34
CA SER A 42 -13.29 -7.23 -9.46
C SER A 42 -13.98 -8.53 -9.03
N SER A 43 -13.55 -9.15 -7.94
CA SER A 43 -14.11 -10.38 -7.38
C SER A 43 -13.73 -10.54 -5.90
N GLN A 44 -14.34 -11.49 -5.20
CA GLN A 44 -14.05 -11.79 -3.79
C GLN A 44 -12.59 -12.19 -3.52
N PHE A 45 -11.80 -12.54 -4.55
CA PHE A 45 -10.41 -13.01 -4.41
C PHE A 45 -9.39 -12.15 -5.17
N ASP A 46 -9.82 -11.16 -5.94
CA ASP A 46 -8.96 -10.38 -6.85
C ASP A 46 -8.87 -8.90 -6.46
N ARG A 47 -9.01 -8.59 -5.18
CA ARG A 47 -8.86 -7.20 -4.72
C ARG A 47 -7.41 -6.75 -4.88
N ILE A 48 -7.18 -5.69 -5.65
CA ILE A 48 -5.87 -5.06 -5.83
C ILE A 48 -5.92 -3.66 -5.25
N LEU A 49 -5.07 -3.41 -4.25
CA LEU A 49 -4.85 -2.09 -3.68
C LEU A 49 -3.56 -1.51 -4.24
N ILE A 50 -3.62 -0.29 -4.77
CA ILE A 50 -2.46 0.42 -5.30
C ILE A 50 -2.22 1.66 -4.44
N PHE A 51 -1.03 1.72 -3.85
CA PHE A 51 -0.58 2.83 -3.03
C PHE A 51 0.57 3.56 -3.70
N SER A 52 0.44 4.87 -3.89
CA SER A 52 1.51 5.77 -4.36
C SER A 52 1.06 7.22 -4.19
N SER A 53 2.01 8.15 -4.11
CA SER A 53 1.77 9.59 -4.19
C SER A 53 1.96 10.09 -5.63
N ASN A 54 1.51 11.33 -5.91
CA ASN A 54 1.77 11.97 -7.20
C ASN A 54 3.28 12.13 -7.45
N ARG A 55 4.06 12.55 -6.44
CA ARG A 55 5.52 12.67 -6.54
C ARG A 55 6.18 11.33 -6.92
N GLN A 56 5.73 10.23 -6.34
CA GLN A 56 6.24 8.90 -6.71
C GLN A 56 5.91 8.54 -8.15
N LEU A 57 4.69 8.86 -8.63
CA LEU A 57 4.32 8.65 -10.04
C LEU A 57 5.15 9.50 -10.99
N GLU A 58 5.43 10.75 -10.65
CA GLU A 58 6.31 11.64 -11.42
C GLU A 58 7.75 11.10 -11.48
N ILE A 59 8.28 10.60 -10.35
CA ILE A 59 9.58 9.93 -10.33
C ILE A 59 9.55 8.72 -11.27
N PHE A 60 8.55 7.85 -11.18
CA PHE A 60 8.44 6.69 -12.07
C PHE A 60 8.34 7.07 -13.54
N PHE A 61 7.59 8.13 -13.86
CA PHE A 61 7.44 8.61 -15.23
C PHE A 61 8.77 9.08 -15.84
N ASN A 62 9.64 9.69 -15.04
CA ASN A 62 10.94 10.20 -15.47
C ASN A 62 12.08 9.17 -15.31
N SER A 63 11.81 8.00 -14.73
CA SER A 63 12.82 6.99 -14.45
C SER A 63 13.10 6.12 -15.67
N GLU A 64 14.37 5.97 -16.03
CA GLU A 64 14.80 5.04 -17.09
C GLU A 64 14.66 3.58 -16.64
N VAL A 65 14.88 3.31 -15.35
CA VAL A 65 14.87 1.97 -14.77
C VAL A 65 13.91 1.91 -13.59
N ILE A 66 13.01 0.92 -13.63
CA ILE A 66 12.11 0.59 -12.54
C ILE A 66 12.48 -0.80 -12.02
N PHE A 67 12.75 -0.88 -10.71
CA PHE A 67 13.00 -2.13 -10.01
C PHE A 67 11.69 -2.63 -9.41
N CYS A 68 11.44 -3.92 -9.56
CA CYS A 68 10.21 -4.54 -9.08
C CYS A 68 10.54 -5.78 -8.26
N ASP A 69 9.88 -5.94 -7.12
CA ASP A 69 9.99 -7.14 -6.29
C ASP A 69 8.64 -7.51 -5.66
N GLY A 70 8.44 -8.79 -5.42
CA GLY A 70 7.21 -9.33 -4.86
C GLY A 70 7.48 -10.29 -3.72
N THR A 71 6.93 -10.01 -2.54
CA THR A 71 7.03 -10.89 -1.36
C THR A 71 5.69 -11.52 -1.01
N PHE A 72 5.69 -12.85 -0.87
CA PHE A 72 4.51 -13.63 -0.45
C PHE A 72 4.51 -13.84 1.08
N ALA A 73 5.69 -14.01 1.68
CA ALA A 73 5.83 -14.40 3.09
C ALA A 73 5.40 -13.31 4.07
N SER A 74 5.48 -12.03 3.67
CA SER A 74 5.09 -10.88 4.51
C SER A 74 3.74 -10.29 4.14
N SER A 75 2.99 -10.95 3.26
CA SER A 75 1.71 -10.44 2.80
C SER A 75 0.64 -10.54 3.88
N PRO A 76 -0.29 -9.56 4.01
CA PRO A 76 -1.39 -9.66 4.95
C PRO A 76 -2.25 -10.90 4.67
N PRO A 77 -2.95 -11.47 5.67
CA PRO A 77 -3.70 -12.73 5.52
C PRO A 77 -4.71 -12.77 4.37
N HIS A 78 -5.13 -11.62 3.86
CA HIS A 78 -6.04 -11.52 2.72
C HIS A 78 -5.32 -11.34 1.39
N PHE A 79 -4.11 -10.79 1.32
CA PHE A 79 -3.47 -10.58 0.02
C PHE A 79 -2.46 -11.71 -0.23
N PRO A 80 -2.43 -12.32 -1.41
CA PRO A 80 -1.46 -13.37 -1.70
C PRO A 80 -0.03 -12.82 -1.76
N GLN A 81 0.13 -11.54 -2.09
CA GLN A 81 1.44 -10.92 -2.34
C GLN A 81 1.43 -9.43 -2.00
N ILE A 82 2.58 -8.94 -1.52
CA ILE A 82 2.93 -7.52 -1.58
C ILE A 82 3.88 -7.34 -2.75
N TYR A 83 3.52 -6.47 -3.69
CA TYR A 83 4.36 -6.08 -4.82
C TYR A 83 4.87 -4.66 -4.61
N THR A 84 6.17 -4.44 -4.81
CA THR A 84 6.81 -3.15 -4.66
C THR A 84 7.51 -2.74 -5.96
N MET A 85 7.38 -1.46 -6.30
CA MET A 85 8.10 -0.84 -7.39
C MET A 85 9.00 0.25 -6.81
N HIS A 86 10.21 0.37 -7.34
CA HIS A 86 11.22 1.34 -6.89
C HIS A 86 11.87 1.98 -8.10
N ALA A 87 12.20 3.25 -7.96
CA ALA A 87 12.93 4.03 -8.94
C ALA A 87 14.03 4.81 -8.21
N VAL A 88 15.18 4.95 -8.86
CA VAL A 88 16.26 5.81 -8.36
C VAL A 88 15.92 7.24 -8.76
N TYR A 89 16.00 8.16 -7.80
CA TYR A 89 15.81 9.58 -8.04
C TYR A 89 16.90 10.36 -7.32
N GLU A 90 17.37 11.45 -7.93
CA GLU A 90 18.29 12.39 -7.29
C GLU A 90 17.45 13.57 -6.75
N ASP A 91 17.62 13.91 -5.47
CA ASP A 91 17.04 15.14 -4.91
C ASP A 91 17.89 16.32 -5.42
N GLU A 92 17.25 17.25 -6.14
CA GLU A 92 17.85 18.56 -6.50
C GLU A 92 18.00 19.49 -5.29
#